data_AF-A0A9E2F2W3-F1
#
_entry.id   AF-A0A9E2F2W3-F1
#
_cell.length_a   1.000
_cell.length_b   1.000
_cell.length_c   1.000
_cell.angle_alpha   90.00
_cell.angle_beta   90.00
_cell.angle_gamma   90.00
#
_symmetry.space_group_name_H-M   'P 1'
#
loop_
_entity.id
_entity.type
_entity.pdbx_description
1 polymer ?
#
loop_
_entity_poly.entity_id
_entity_poly.type
_entity_poly.pdbx_seq_one_letter_code
_entity_poly.pdbx_strand_id
1 'polypeptide(L)'
;LEALSHYYVRYHQLMIHWGNLFGRQITNIRYEELVTDNENQIRSLIEAIGLPWEDSCLNRQESVMAVRTASIWQVRQGIYSRSKERWRHYQQKLQPVISILSEHGILDSDHNHIIPT
;
A
#
# COMPACT_ATOMS: atom_id res chain seq x y z
N LEU A 1 14.90 -9.89 -12.11
CA LEU A 1 13.95 -10.06 -10.99
C LEU A 1 14.68 -9.91 -9.65
N GLU A 2 15.82 -10.56 -9.46
CA GLU A 2 16.65 -10.45 -8.24
C GLU A 2 17.03 -9.02 -7.85
N ALA A 3 17.50 -8.20 -8.80
CA ALA A 3 17.82 -6.79 -8.52
C ALA A 3 16.60 -6.00 -8.00
N LEU A 4 15.40 -6.28 -8.54
CA LEU A 4 14.16 -5.67 -8.08
C LEU A 4 13.77 -6.17 -6.69
N SER A 5 13.98 -7.45 -6.40
CA SER A 5 13.76 -8.02 -5.06
C SER A 5 14.66 -7.38 -4.02
N HIS A 6 15.96 -7.25 -4.29
CA HIS A 6 16.89 -6.59 -3.36
C HIS A 6 16.60 -5.10 -3.20
N TYR A 7 16.15 -4.43 -4.27
CA TYR A 7 15.65 -3.06 -4.16
C TYR A 7 14.44 -2.97 -3.22
N TYR A 8 13.49 -3.89 -3.35
CA TYR A 8 12.33 -3.95 -2.48
C TYR A 8 12.69 -4.24 -1.02
N VAL A 9 13.64 -5.15 -0.77
CA VAL A 9 14.18 -5.42 0.57
C VAL A 9 14.73 -4.14 1.20
N ARG A 10 15.52 -3.35 0.45
CA ARG A 10 16.06 -2.08 0.96
C ARG A 10 14.96 -1.06 1.26
N TYR A 11 13.94 -0.99 0.41
CA TYR A 11 12.75 -0.18 0.67
C TYR A 11 12.06 -0.62 1.97
N HIS A 12 11.85 -1.92 2.17
CA HIS A 12 11.21 -2.45 3.37
C HIS A 12 12.01 -2.12 4.64
N GLN A 13 13.32 -2.30 4.60
CA GLN A 13 14.23 -1.92 5.70
C GLN A 13 14.18 -0.42 6.00
N LEU A 14 14.07 0.42 4.97
CA LEU A 14 13.92 1.87 5.14
C LEU A 14 12.59 2.20 5.83
N MET A 15 11.50 1.52 5.46
CA MET A 15 10.20 1.71 6.10
C MET A 15 10.22 1.24 7.57
N ILE A 16 10.87 0.12 7.90
CA ILE A 16 11.10 -0.30 9.29
C ILE A 16 11.86 0.78 10.07
N HIS A 17 12.93 1.31 9.48
CA HIS A 17 13.74 2.35 10.13
C HIS A 17 12.90 3.58 10.48
N TRP A 18 12.09 4.06 9.53
CA TRP A 18 11.21 5.20 9.77
C TRP A 18 10.09 4.88 10.77
N GLY A 19 9.51 3.67 10.72
CA GLY A 19 8.55 3.19 11.71
C GLY A 19 9.14 3.18 13.14
N ASN A 20 10.38 2.71 13.29
CA ASN A 20 11.06 2.72 14.59
C ASN A 20 11.35 4.14 15.12
N LEU A 21 11.64 5.10 14.23
CA LEU A 21 11.95 6.47 14.63
C LEU A 21 10.70 7.31 14.93
N PHE A 22 9.66 7.17 14.11
CA PHE A 22 8.49 8.05 14.13
C PHE A 22 7.23 7.36 14.68
N GLY A 23 7.24 6.03 14.81
CA GLY A 23 6.18 5.23 15.41
C GLY A 23 4.80 5.62 14.88
N ARG A 24 3.93 6.06 15.80
CA ARG A 24 2.54 6.46 15.52
C ARG A 24 2.39 7.71 14.64
N GLN A 25 3.47 8.40 14.30
CA GLN A 25 3.41 9.55 13.38
C GLN A 25 3.38 9.12 11.91
N ILE A 26 3.65 7.85 11.61
CA ILE A 26 3.55 7.29 10.26
C ILE A 26 2.32 6.38 10.20
N THR A 27 1.38 6.72 9.32
CA THR A 27 0.20 5.90 9.04
C THR A 27 0.41 5.14 7.73
N ASN A 28 0.49 3.82 7.80
CA ASN A 28 0.54 2.95 6.62
C ASN A 28 -0.89 2.65 6.13
N ILE A 29 -1.22 3.06 4.91
CA ILE A 29 -2.52 2.78 4.29
C ILE A 29 -2.34 1.75 3.18
N ARG A 30 -3.05 0.63 3.29
CA ARG A 30 -3.12 -0.36 2.22
C ARG A 30 -4.10 0.10 1.16
N TYR A 31 -3.63 0.18 -0.07
CA TYR A 31 -4.49 0.56 -1.19
C TYR A 31 -5.70 -0.37 -1.32
N GLU A 32 -5.50 -1.68 -1.15
CA GLU A 32 -6.58 -2.67 -1.25
C GLU A 32 -7.65 -2.47 -0.18
N GLU A 33 -7.28 -2.07 1.03
CA GLU A 33 -8.22 -1.81 2.11
C GLU A 33 -8.95 -0.48 1.90
N LEU A 34 -8.23 0.57 1.48
CA LEU A 34 -8.82 1.85 1.10
C LEU A 34 -9.85 1.71 -0.02
N VAL A 35 -9.66 0.69 -0.85
CA VAL A 35 -10.52 0.30 -1.97
C VAL A 35 -11.76 -0.44 -1.50
N THR A 36 -11.60 -1.45 -0.63
CA THR A 36 -12.71 -2.32 -0.19
C THR A 36 -13.52 -1.72 0.94
N ASP A 37 -12.89 -0.87 1.75
CA ASP A 37 -13.45 -0.29 2.96
C ASP A 37 -13.01 1.18 3.09
N ASN A 38 -13.49 1.99 2.14
CA ASN A 38 -13.03 3.36 1.97
C ASN A 38 -13.35 4.24 3.19
N GLU A 39 -14.55 4.13 3.73
CA GLU A 39 -14.99 4.96 4.84
C GLU A 39 -14.19 4.70 6.11
N ASN A 40 -14.05 3.44 6.52
CA ASN A 40 -13.31 3.12 7.74
C ASN A 40 -11.84 3.54 7.63
N GLN A 41 -11.21 3.33 6.48
CA GLN A 41 -9.81 3.70 6.26
C GLN A 41 -9.59 5.21 6.30
N ILE A 42 -10.50 6.00 5.73
CA ILE A 42 -10.42 7.48 5.80
C ILE A 42 -10.71 7.95 7.23
N ARG A 43 -11.70 7.38 7.92
CA ARG A 43 -11.98 7.70 9.33
C ARG A 43 -10.76 7.44 10.22
N SER A 44 -10.14 6.27 10.12
CA SER A 44 -8.94 5.93 10.89
C SER A 44 -7.75 6.86 10.56
N LEU A 45 -7.61 7.30 9.31
CA LEU A 45 -6.58 8.27 8.93
C LEU A 45 -6.83 9.64 9.61
N ILE A 46 -8.06 10.15 9.54
CA ILE A 46 -8.46 11.43 10.13
C ILE A 46 -8.26 11.41 11.66
N GLU A 47 -8.62 10.30 12.30
CA GLU A 47 -8.38 10.08 13.72
C GLU A 47 -6.88 10.04 14.06
N ALA A 48 -6.06 9.35 13.25
CA ALA A 48 -4.62 9.24 13.47
C ALA A 48 -3.90 10.61 13.42
N ILE A 49 -4.40 11.55 12.62
CA ILE A 49 -3.87 12.92 12.55
C ILE A 49 -4.55 13.89 13.53
N GLY A 50 -5.49 13.41 14.35
CA GLY A 50 -6.14 14.19 15.41
C GLY A 50 -7.11 15.26 14.90
N LEU A 51 -7.68 15.09 13.71
CA LEU A 51 -8.66 16.03 13.14
C LEU A 51 -10.10 15.56 13.37
N PRO A 52 -11.07 16.49 13.46
CA PRO A 52 -12.48 16.14 13.53
C PRO A 52 -12.96 15.53 12.19
N TRP A 53 -13.94 14.62 12.28
CA TRP A 53 -14.56 14.03 11.11
C TRP A 53 -15.49 15.02 10.39
N GLU A 54 -15.41 15.03 9.05
CA GLU A 54 -16.37 15.69 8.18
C GLU A 54 -16.84 14.74 7.07
N ASP A 55 -18.14 14.67 6.81
CA ASP A 55 -18.70 13.79 5.76
C ASP A 55 -18.22 14.16 4.34
N SER A 56 -17.74 15.40 4.17
CA SER A 56 -17.06 15.88 2.96
C SER A 56 -15.83 15.02 2.58
N CYS A 57 -15.21 14.35 3.55
CA CYS A 57 -14.04 13.48 3.34
C CYS A 57 -14.34 12.26 2.45
N LEU A 58 -15.60 11.84 2.34
CA LEU A 58 -16.04 10.74 1.45
C LEU A 58 -16.45 11.24 0.06
N ASN A 59 -16.69 12.54 -0.10
CA ASN A 59 -17.18 13.14 -1.34
C ASN A 59 -16.03 13.44 -2.30
N ARG A 60 -15.53 12.40 -2.97
CA ARG A 60 -14.47 12.52 -3.99
C ARG A 60 -14.90 13.32 -5.23
N GLN A 61 -16.20 13.51 -5.45
CA GLN A 61 -16.75 13.98 -6.72
C GLN A 61 -16.54 15.49 -6.97
N GLU A 62 -16.29 16.30 -5.94
CA GLU A 62 -16.09 17.76 -6.08
C GLU A 62 -14.61 18.18 -6.14
N SER A 63 -13.65 17.35 -5.70
CA SER A 63 -12.22 17.73 -5.57
C SER A 63 -11.35 17.36 -6.78
N VAL A 64 -11.93 16.85 -7.87
CA VAL A 64 -11.23 16.37 -9.08
C VAL A 64 -10.42 17.48 -9.79
N MET A 65 -10.65 18.76 -9.45
CA MET A 65 -10.01 19.91 -10.11
C MET A 65 -8.58 20.22 -9.67
N ALA A 66 -8.06 19.68 -8.56
CA ALA A 66 -6.81 20.19 -7.94
C ALA A 66 -5.55 19.33 -8.09
N VAL A 67 -5.60 18.11 -8.63
CA VAL A 67 -4.42 17.24 -8.70
C VAL A 67 -3.86 17.22 -10.13
N ARG A 68 -2.75 17.94 -10.36
CA ARG A 68 -2.04 18.05 -11.65
C ARG A 68 -0.70 17.30 -11.64
N THR A 69 -0.68 16.04 -11.22
CA THR A 69 0.53 15.20 -11.29
C THR A 69 0.43 14.19 -12.44
N ALA A 70 1.57 13.77 -13.03
CA ALA A 70 1.61 12.84 -14.16
C ALA A 70 0.94 11.46 -13.90
N SER A 71 0.64 11.13 -12.64
CA SER A 71 -0.10 9.94 -12.20
C SER A 71 -1.63 10.03 -12.34
N ILE A 72 -2.19 11.16 -12.80
CA ILE A 72 -3.64 11.38 -12.99
C ILE A 72 -4.32 10.23 -13.75
N TRP A 73 -3.69 9.71 -14.80
CA TRP A 73 -4.30 8.65 -15.60
C TRP A 73 -4.44 7.34 -14.81
N GLN A 74 -3.47 7.03 -13.92
CA GLN A 74 -3.55 5.86 -13.03
C GLN A 74 -4.56 6.06 -11.90
N VAL A 75 -4.70 7.27 -11.37
CA VAL A 75 -5.71 7.60 -10.34
C VAL A 75 -7.12 7.54 -10.91
N ARG A 76 -7.31 7.87 -12.20
CA ARG A 76 -8.61 7.94 -12.89
C ARG A 76 -9.17 6.60 -13.37
N GLN A 77 -8.37 5.53 -13.41
CA GLN A 77 -8.85 4.21 -13.86
C GLN A 77 -9.75 3.51 -12.83
N GLY A 78 -9.97 4.13 -11.67
CA GLY A 78 -10.76 3.53 -10.61
C GLY A 78 -10.06 2.32 -9.99
N ILE A 79 -10.76 1.76 -9.02
CA ILE A 79 -10.31 0.69 -8.18
C ILE A 79 -10.10 -0.60 -9.01
N TYR A 80 -8.84 -1.01 -9.23
CA TYR A 80 -8.53 -2.27 -9.92
C TYR A 80 -8.64 -3.47 -8.97
N SER A 81 -9.83 -4.05 -8.84
CA SER A 81 -10.05 -5.33 -8.15
C SER A 81 -9.59 -6.55 -8.97
N ARG A 82 -9.50 -6.39 -10.30
CA ARG A 82 -9.22 -7.48 -11.27
C ARG A 82 -7.78 -7.99 -11.29
N SER A 83 -6.87 -7.31 -10.57
CA SER A 83 -5.44 -7.64 -10.50
C SER A 83 -5.07 -8.43 -9.24
N LYS A 84 -6.00 -8.57 -8.28
CA LYS A 84 -5.80 -9.43 -7.12
C LYS A 84 -5.50 -10.85 -7.61
N GLU A 85 -4.43 -11.44 -7.08
CA GLU A 85 -3.97 -12.80 -7.40
C GLU A 85 -3.47 -13.06 -8.83
N ARG A 86 -3.49 -12.09 -9.74
CA ARG A 86 -2.99 -12.29 -11.13
C ARG A 86 -1.51 -12.68 -11.17
N TRP A 87 -0.75 -12.32 -10.14
CA TRP A 87 0.63 -12.75 -9.95
C TRP A 87 0.77 -14.27 -9.82
N ARG A 88 -0.27 -14.99 -9.34
CA ARG A 88 -0.28 -16.45 -9.21
C ARG A 88 -0.07 -17.14 -10.55
N HIS A 89 -0.56 -16.57 -11.65
CA HIS A 89 -0.31 -17.10 -13.01
C HIS A 89 1.17 -17.07 -13.40
N TYR A 90 1.97 -16.22 -12.74
CA TYR A 90 3.41 -16.08 -12.95
C TYR A 90 4.23 -16.63 -11.79
N GLN A 91 3.61 -17.32 -10.83
CA GLN A 91 4.24 -17.77 -9.59
C GLN A 91 5.54 -18.54 -9.83
N GLN A 92 5.58 -19.44 -10.81
CA GLN A 92 6.80 -20.18 -11.18
C GLN A 92 7.96 -19.25 -11.59
N LYS A 93 7.66 -18.19 -12.35
CA LYS A 93 8.67 -17.21 -12.79
C LYS A 93 9.07 -16.25 -11.67
N LEU A 94 8.22 -16.09 -10.66
CA LEU A 94 8.45 -15.26 -9.48
C LEU A 94 9.15 -16.00 -8.34
N GLN A 95 9.45 -17.30 -8.49
CA GLN A 95 10.13 -18.08 -7.45
C GLN A 95 11.42 -17.42 -6.90
N PRO A 96 12.31 -16.84 -7.73
CA PRO A 96 13.48 -16.13 -7.19
C PRO A 96 13.10 -14.92 -6.34
N VAL A 97 12.00 -14.22 -6.71
CA VAL A 97 11.50 -13.07 -5.96
C VAL A 97 10.94 -13.51 -4.62
N ILE A 98 10.08 -14.53 -4.65
CA ILE A 98 9.46 -15.13 -3.46
C ILE A 98 10.55 -15.56 -2.47
N SER A 99 11.56 -16.28 -2.95
CA SER A 99 12.65 -16.79 -2.11
C SER A 99 13.38 -15.65 -1.39
N ILE A 100 13.79 -14.60 -2.13
CA ILE A 100 14.50 -13.45 -1.55
C ILE A 100 13.65 -12.70 -0.53
N LEU A 101 12.36 -12.48 -0.83
CA LEU A 101 11.47 -11.75 0.08
C LEU A 101 11.11 -12.56 1.33
N SER A 102 10.90 -13.87 1.19
CA SER A 102 10.66 -14.78 2.33
C SER A 102 11.89 -14.87 3.25
N GLU A 103 13.10 -14.93 2.70
CA GLU A 103 14.35 -14.93 3.48
C GLU A 103 14.48 -13.68 4.37
N HIS A 104 13.97 -12.54 3.89
CA HIS A 104 13.99 -11.27 4.62
C HIS A 104 12.75 -11.05 5.51
N GLY A 105 11.88 -12.06 5.66
CA GLY A 105 10.69 -11.97 6.51
C GLY A 105 9.62 -10.99 6.01
N ILE A 106 9.65 -10.68 4.71
CA ILE A 106 8.74 -9.70 4.08
C ILE A 106 7.42 -10.37 3.66
N LEU A 107 7.41 -11.68 3.47
CA LEU A 107 6.23 -12.44 3.07
C LEU A 107 5.77 -13.37 4.20
N ASP A 108 4.45 -13.49 4.37
CA ASP A 108 3.84 -14.52 5.22
C ASP A 108 3.81 -15.90 4.51
N SER A 109 3.27 -16.92 5.19
CA SER A 109 3.14 -18.28 4.64
C SER A 109 2.28 -18.36 3.37
N ASP A 110 1.39 -17.39 3.16
CA ASP A 110 0.51 -17.29 2.00
C ASP A 110 1.08 -16.37 0.90
N HIS A 111 2.32 -15.90 1.07
CA HIS A 111 3.03 -14.97 0.19
C HIS A 111 2.40 -13.57 0.14
N ASN A 112 1.67 -13.17 1.17
CA ASN A 112 1.22 -11.80 1.34
C ASN A 112 2.32 -10.96 1.98
N HIS A 113 2.34 -9.68 1.61
CA HIS A 113 3.30 -8.72 2.15
C HIS A 113 3.01 -8.40 3.63
N ILE A 114 4.01 -8.64 4.48
CA ILE A 114 4.01 -8.24 5.89
C ILE A 114 4.46 -6.79 5.98
N ILE A 115 3.55 -5.93 6.43
CA ILE A 115 3.83 -4.50 6.58
C ILE A 115 4.73 -4.30 7.81
N PRO A 116 5.79 -3.49 7.68
CA PRO A 116 6.54 -3.07 8.84
C PRO A 116 5.66 -2.18 9.72
N THR A 117 5.31 -2.70 10.91
CA THR A 117 4.63 -1.98 11.99
C THR A 117 5.57 -1.00 12.68
#